data_AF-A0A957BFH4-F1
#
_entry.id   AF-A0A957BFH4-F1
#
_cell.length_a   1.000
_cell.length_b   1.000
_cell.length_c   1.000
_cell.angle_alpha   90.00
_cell.angle_beta   90.00
_cell.angle_gamma   90.00
#
_symmetry.space_group_name_H-M   'P 1'
#
loop_
_entity.id
_entity.type
_entity.pdbx_description
1 polymer ?
#
loop_
_entity_poly.entity_id
_entity_poly.type
_entity_poly.pdbx_seq_one_letter_code
_entity_poly.pdbx_strand_id
1 'polypeptide(L)' 'MDALPSSALDMLEWRWEQYEPYTQALLEQEVNAGTIDQWLADWSIFGRLLYEVYSRLYVALSVDTTDEAAENRFNAFI' A
#
# COMPACT_ATOMS: atom_id res chain seq x y z
N MET A 1 -1.02 -0.14 -15.10
CA MET A 1 -0.95 0.71 -13.89
C MET A 1 0.25 1.65 -14.00
N ASP A 2 0.18 2.86 -13.43
CA ASP A 2 1.37 3.72 -13.30
C ASP A 2 2.50 3.02 -12.53
N ALA A 3 3.74 3.48 -12.69
CA ALA A 3 4.89 2.85 -12.07
C ALA A 3 4.83 2.99 -10.54
N LEU A 4 4.45 1.90 -9.86
CA LEU A 4 4.54 1.78 -8.41
C LEU A 4 5.97 2.04 -7.92
N PRO A 5 6.14 2.57 -6.69
CA PRO A 5 7.46 2.68 -6.08
C PRO A 5 8.16 1.32 -6.01
N SER A 6 9.49 1.36 -6.11
CA SER A 6 10.30 0.13 -6.03
C SER A 6 10.37 -0.46 -4.61
N SER A 7 9.99 0.32 -3.60
CA SER A 7 10.11 -0.02 -2.19
C SER A 7 8.92 0.50 -1.38
N ALA A 8 8.47 -0.30 -0.41
CA ALA A 8 7.48 0.14 0.58
C ALA A 8 8.00 1.29 1.46
N LEU A 9 9.32 1.48 1.55
CA LEU A 9 9.91 2.61 2.28
C LEU A 9 9.51 3.96 1.69
N ASP A 10 9.35 4.03 0.37
CA ASP A 10 8.95 5.24 -0.35
C ASP A 10 7.47 5.60 -0.07
N MET A 11 6.73 4.67 0.54
CA MET A 11 5.29 4.74 0.82
C MET A 11 4.98 4.92 2.31
N LEU A 12 5.99 4.87 3.19
CA LEU A 12 5.78 4.89 4.66
C LEU A 12 5.06 6.13 5.17
N GLU A 13 5.21 7.26 4.48
CA GLU A 13 4.61 8.55 4.85
C GLU A 13 3.48 8.94 3.89
N TRP A 14 3.01 8.01 3.05
CA TRP A 14 1.86 8.26 2.18
C TRP A 14 0.57 8.36 2.96
N ARG A 15 -0.33 9.21 2.48
CA ARG A 15 -1.74 9.26 2.89
C ARG A 15 -2.59 8.62 1.81
N TRP A 16 -3.88 8.45 2.11
CA TRP A 16 -4.85 7.86 1.20
C TRP A 16 -4.78 8.44 -0.22
N GLU A 17 -4.63 9.75 -0.38
CA GLU A 17 -4.61 10.44 -1.67
C GLU A 17 -3.47 9.95 -2.60
N GLN A 18 -2.39 9.40 -2.04
CA GLN A 18 -1.33 8.78 -2.83
C GLN A 18 -1.61 7.32 -3.17
N TYR A 19 -2.41 6.60 -2.38
CA TYR A 19 -2.83 5.22 -2.66
C TYR A 19 -4.02 5.17 -3.62
N GLU A 20 -4.89 6.17 -3.55
CA GLU A 20 -6.16 6.24 -4.29
C GLU A 20 -5.98 5.98 -5.79
N PRO A 21 -5.03 6.62 -6.53
CA PRO A 21 -4.90 6.41 -7.96
C PRO A 21 -4.58 4.97 -8.35
N TYR A 22 -3.80 4.25 -7.53
CA TYR A 22 -3.45 2.86 -7.79
C TYR A 22 -4.63 1.92 -7.51
N THR A 23 -5.43 2.23 -6.49
CA THR A 23 -6.67 1.47 -6.20
C THR A 23 -7.71 1.70 -7.28
N GLN A 24 -7.93 2.94 -7.72
CA GLN A 24 -8.82 3.27 -8.84
C GLN A 24 -8.35 2.59 -10.12
N ALA A 25 -7.05 2.62 -10.42
CA ALA A 25 -6.50 1.93 -11.58
C ALA A 25 -6.72 0.40 -11.57
N LEU A 26 -6.80 -0.24 -10.40
CA LEU A 26 -7.16 -1.67 -10.30
C LEU A 26 -8.67 -1.90 -10.49
N LEU A 27 -9.50 -0.99 -10.00
CA LEU A 27 -10.96 -1.09 -10.08
C LEU A 27 -11.48 -0.82 -11.50
N GLU A 28 -10.82 0.07 -12.24
CA GLU A 28 -11.21 0.46 -13.60
C GLU A 28 -10.70 -0.51 -14.67
N GLN A 29 -9.75 -1.40 -14.34
CA GLN A 29 -9.28 -2.42 -15.26
C GLN A 29 -10.38 -3.43 -15.59
N GLU A 30 -10.64 -3.65 -16.87
CA GLU A 30 -11.53 -4.72 -17.32
C GLU A 30 -10.89 -6.08 -17.02
N VAL A 31 -11.60 -6.93 -16.25
CA VAL A 31 -11.15 -8.28 -15.91
C VAL A 31 -11.91 -9.31 -16.74
N ASN A 32 -11.20 -9.93 -17.68
CA ASN A 32 -11.68 -11.03 -18.50
C ASN A 32 -10.55 -12.06 -18.73
N ALA A 33 -10.81 -13.12 -19.50
CA ALA A 33 -9.85 -14.19 -19.71
C ALA A 33 -8.51 -13.75 -20.33
N GLY A 34 -8.47 -12.62 -21.04
CA GLY A 34 -7.25 -12.08 -21.65
C GLY A 34 -6.49 -11.09 -20.75
N THR A 35 -7.11 -10.58 -19.69
CA THR A 35 -6.53 -9.51 -18.83
C THR A 35 -6.30 -9.95 -17.39
N ILE A 36 -6.87 -11.08 -16.96
CA ILE A 36 -6.82 -11.56 -15.57
C ILE A 36 -5.38 -11.72 -15.05
N ASP A 37 -4.45 -12.23 -15.85
CA ASP A 37 -3.07 -12.45 -15.41
C ASP A 37 -2.36 -11.12 -15.11
N GLN A 38 -2.57 -10.10 -15.95
CA GLN A 38 -2.00 -8.77 -15.71
C GLN A 38 -2.64 -8.10 -14.51
N TRP A 39 -3.97 -8.20 -14.37
CA TRP A 39 -4.68 -7.64 -13.23
C TRP A 39 -4.20 -8.27 -11.91
N LEU A 40 -4.03 -9.60 -11.87
CA LEU A 40 -3.49 -10.32 -10.71
C LEU A 40 -2.05 -9.92 -10.40
N ALA A 41 -1.22 -9.71 -11.43
CA ALA A 41 0.15 -9.24 -11.25
C ALA A 41 0.18 -7.83 -10.63
N ASP A 42 -0.57 -6.88 -11.20
CA ASP A 42 -0.70 -5.52 -10.70
C ASP A 42 -1.22 -5.51 -9.24
N TRP A 43 -2.29 -6.26 -8.96
CA TRP A 43 -2.86 -6.40 -7.63
C TRP A 43 -1.86 -7.00 -6.63
N SER A 44 -1.11 -8.02 -7.04
CA SER A 44 -0.14 -8.69 -6.16
C SER A 44 1.05 -7.78 -5.83
N ILE A 45 1.54 -7.01 -6.80
CA ILE A 45 2.64 -6.06 -6.58
C ILE A 45 2.19 -4.95 -5.62
N PHE A 46 1.03 -4.35 -5.89
CA PHE A 46 0.48 -3.29 -5.04
C PHE A 46 0.18 -3.80 -3.63
N GLY A 47 -0.49 -4.94 -3.51
CA GLY A 47 -0.80 -5.58 -2.24
C GLY A 47 0.46 -5.91 -1.43
N ARG A 48 1.50 -6.44 -2.07
CA ARG A 48 2.79 -6.72 -1.40
C ARG A 48 3.39 -5.46 -0.77
N LEU A 49 3.42 -4.34 -1.51
CA LEU A 49 3.95 -3.08 -1.00
C LEU A 49 3.11 -2.56 0.18
N LEU A 50 1.78 -2.60 0.05
CA LEU A 50 0.85 -2.13 1.08
C LEU A 50 0.95 -2.97 2.37
N TYR A 51 1.05 -4.29 2.25
CA TYR A 51 1.28 -5.17 3.41
C TYR A 51 2.63 -4.90 4.08
N GLU A 52 3.67 -4.58 3.32
CA GLU A 52 4.97 -4.26 3.89
C GLU A 52 4.95 -2.91 4.65
N VAL A 53 4.27 -1.89 4.11
CA VAL A 53 4.03 -0.61 4.83
C VAL A 53 3.30 -0.88 6.14
N TYR A 54 2.15 -1.57 6.08
CA TYR A 54 1.37 -1.91 7.27
C TYR A 54 2.22 -2.65 8.31
N SER A 55 2.95 -3.69 7.89
CA SER A 55 3.76 -4.51 8.80
C SER A 55 4.82 -3.69 9.50
N ARG A 56 5.48 -2.77 8.78
CA ARG A 56 6.52 -1.90 9.35
C ARG A 56 5.93 -0.92 10.36
N LEU A 57 4.82 -0.27 10.03
CA LEU A 57 4.14 0.67 10.92
C LEU A 57 3.60 -0.04 12.17
N TYR A 58 3.02 -1.23 12.01
CA TYR A 58 2.52 -2.04 13.11
C TYR A 58 3.65 -2.50 14.05
N VAL A 59 4.80 -2.93 13.50
CA VAL A 59 5.98 -3.25 14.31
C VAL A 59 6.45 -2.02 15.09
N ALA A 60 6.56 -0.86 14.45
CA ALA A 60 6.96 0.38 15.13
C ALA A 60 6.01 0.73 16.29
N LEU A 61 4.69 0.67 16.06
CA LEU A 61 3.66 0.89 17.08
C LEU A 61 3.74 -0.13 18.23
N SER A 62 3.98 -1.41 17.91
CA SER A 62 3.95 -2.49 18.90
C SER A 62 5.23 -2.62 19.73
N VAL A 63 6.37 -2.16 19.21
CA VAL A 63 7.66 -2.20 19.92
C VAL A 63 7.75 -1.10 20.99
N ASP A 64 7.21 0.08 20.70
CA ASP A 64 7.14 1.20 21.65
C ASP A 64 5.75 1.83 21.61
N THR A 65 4.85 1.31 22.46
CA THR A 65 3.47 1.80 22.55
C THR A 65 3.35 3.18 23.21
N THR A 66 4.46 3.81 23.61
CA THR A 66 4.50 5.17 24.14
C THR A 66 5.01 6.19 23.12
N ASP A 67 5.43 5.74 21.94
CA ASP A 67 5.82 6.61 20.83
C ASP A 67 4.58 7.15 20.08
N GLU A 68 4.13 8.34 20.49
CA GLU A 68 3.04 9.06 19.84
C GLU A 68 3.31 9.33 18.35
N ALA A 69 4.57 9.45 17.92
CA ALA A 69 4.88 9.67 16.51
C ALA A 69 4.70 8.39 15.69
N ALA A 70 5.00 7.21 16.25
CA ALA A 70 4.70 5.93 15.63
C ALA A 70 3.18 5.69 15.54
N GLU A 71 2.45 6.00 16.61
CA GLU A 71 0.98 5.95 16.63
C GLU A 71 0.35 6.85 15.55
N ASN A 72 0.79 8.10 15.47
CA ASN A 72 0.28 9.05 14.47
C ASN A 72 0.56 8.59 13.04
N ARG A 73 1.74 8.01 12.75
CA ARG A 73 2.06 7.46 11.42
C ARG A 73 1.17 6.25 11.09
N PHE A 74 0.95 5.36 12.05
CA PHE A 74 0.06 4.22 11.85
C PHE A 74 -1.38 4.69 11.59
N ASN A 75 -1.89 5.64 12.38
CA ASN A 75 -3.22 6.20 12.21
C ASN A 75 -3.40 7.00 10.91
N ALA A 76 -2.34 7.57 10.35
CA ALA A 76 -2.39 8.21 9.03
C ALA A 76 -2.50 7.20 7.87
N PHE A 77 -2.16 5.94 8.12
CA PHE A 77 -2.21 4.85 7.16
C PHE A 77 -3.53 4.05 7.18
N ILE A 78 -4.15 3.84 8.35
CA ILE A 78 -5.35 2.99 8.54
C ILE A 78 -6.70 3.69 8.38
#